data_AF-A0A917ZPA2-F1
#
_entry.id   AF-A0A917ZPA2-F1
#
_cell.length_a   1.000
_cell.length_b   1.000
_cell.length_c   1.000
_cell.angle_alpha   90.00
_cell.angle_beta   90.00
_cell.angle_gamma   90.00
#
_symmetry.space_group_name_H-M   'P 1'
#
loop_
_entity.id
_entity.type
_entity.pdbx_description
1 polymer ?
#
loop_
_entity_poly.entity_id
_entity_poly.type
_entity_poly.pdbx_seq_one_letter_code
_entity_poly.pdbx_strand_id
1 'polypeptide(L)'
;MCWSETADLAAGGAVSAIGVACLAGVRRARDLPMASLPLLLGAHQLIESVVWRGEEGEVAAGTAQVARTAWAVIALPLLPALVPLAVLLAASAAARRRLVPLVVTGLATAGVLTYYVATRPVTAHVRGHTLGYGIGLPHVCPLMAGYLVATVGALLLSGDRVLRLLGVLTAAGAAGCAALWRLEFISTWCAFAAVVSVVLLRWVRTGAPAGPDEPARPPGLRRRALTPGAAGKKRPGRGEGSRAGKRPGPPTAGRACPWCRSRCGTACRGPCRSAARRGG
;
A
#
# COMPACT_ATOMS: atom_id res chain seq x y z
N MET A 1 -22.74 1.29 -4.43
CA MET A 1 -23.89 2.06 -4.90
C MET A 1 -24.11 3.21 -3.95
N CYS A 2 -24.17 4.42 -4.48
CA CYS A 2 -24.86 5.49 -3.79
C CYS A 2 -26.38 5.33 -3.97
N TRP A 3 -27.12 6.20 -3.28
CA TRP A 3 -28.57 6.19 -3.23
C TRP A 3 -29.25 6.79 -4.48
N SER A 4 -28.52 7.58 -5.27
CA SER A 4 -29.04 8.27 -6.45
C SER A 4 -27.91 8.65 -7.40
N GLU A 5 -28.26 8.95 -8.65
CA GLU A 5 -27.35 9.54 -9.64
C GLU A 5 -26.63 10.78 -9.08
N THR A 6 -27.37 11.69 -8.45
CA THR A 6 -26.83 12.92 -7.88
C THR A 6 -25.83 12.67 -6.76
N ALA A 7 -26.07 11.64 -5.93
CA ALA A 7 -25.15 11.23 -4.88
C ALA A 7 -23.88 10.62 -5.48
N ASP A 8 -24.01 9.77 -6.51
CA ASP A 8 -22.88 9.20 -7.25
C ASP A 8 -22.02 10.29 -7.92
N LEU A 9 -22.65 11.32 -8.52
CA LEU A 9 -21.94 12.45 -9.11
C LEU A 9 -21.20 13.28 -8.06
N ALA A 10 -21.86 13.65 -6.96
CA ALA A 10 -21.27 14.47 -5.91
C ALA A 10 -20.11 13.74 -5.20
N ALA A 11 -20.35 12.50 -4.76
CA ALA A 11 -19.35 11.70 -4.08
C ALA A 11 -18.21 11.31 -5.04
N GLY A 12 -18.53 10.93 -6.28
CA GLY A 12 -17.56 10.62 -7.33
C GLY A 12 -16.65 11.81 -7.66
N GLY A 13 -17.22 13.01 -7.77
CA GLY A 13 -16.46 14.26 -7.97
C GLY A 13 -15.51 14.56 -6.80
N ALA A 14 -16.03 14.51 -5.57
CA ALA A 14 -15.23 14.76 -4.37
C ALA A 14 -14.09 13.74 -4.20
N VAL A 15 -14.39 12.45 -4.38
CA VAL A 15 -13.40 11.37 -4.28
C VAL A 15 -12.36 11.46 -5.40
N SER A 16 -12.77 11.80 -6.62
CA SER A 16 -11.85 12.02 -7.75
C SER A 16 -10.89 13.19 -7.47
N ALA A 17 -11.39 14.30 -6.91
CA ALA A 17 -10.54 15.42 -6.51
C ALA A 17 -9.50 15.02 -5.45
N ILE A 18 -9.89 14.21 -4.46
CA ILE A 18 -8.95 13.62 -3.49
C ILE A 18 -7.92 12.72 -4.21
N GLY A 19 -8.34 11.95 -5.19
CA GLY A 19 -7.44 11.10 -6.00
C GLY A 19 -6.42 11.89 -6.81
N VAL A 20 -6.84 12.98 -7.46
CA VAL A 20 -5.91 13.90 -8.14
C VAL A 20 -4.91 14.48 -7.14
N ALA A 21 -5.37 14.90 -5.95
CA ALA A 21 -4.48 15.38 -4.89
C ALA A 21 -3.52 14.29 -4.37
N CYS A 22 -3.95 13.03 -4.29
CA CYS A 22 -3.08 11.91 -3.95
C CYS A 22 -1.98 11.75 -5.00
N LEU A 23 -2.34 11.69 -6.29
CA LEU A 23 -1.40 11.54 -7.40
C LEU A 23 -0.39 12.69 -7.46
N ALA A 24 -0.86 13.93 -7.32
CA ALA A 24 0.01 15.12 -7.28
C ALA A 24 0.96 15.12 -6.08
N GLY A 25 0.59 14.45 -4.98
CA GLY A 25 1.42 14.33 -3.78
C GLY A 25 2.40 13.15 -3.80
N VAL A 26 2.39 12.29 -4.82
CA VAL A 26 3.27 11.11 -4.87
C VAL A 26 4.72 11.52 -5.08
N ARG A 27 5.59 11.02 -4.20
CA ARG A 27 7.04 11.28 -4.27
C ARG A 27 7.85 10.13 -4.85
N ARG A 28 7.30 8.92 -4.90
CA ARG A 28 7.98 7.70 -5.38
C ARG A 28 7.09 6.99 -6.39
N ALA A 29 7.62 6.66 -7.56
CA ALA A 29 6.86 5.99 -8.62
C ALA A 29 6.17 4.69 -8.16
N ARG A 30 6.81 3.94 -7.23
CA ARG A 30 6.26 2.70 -6.66
C ARG A 30 4.98 2.90 -5.82
N ASP A 31 4.70 4.12 -5.38
CA ASP A 31 3.51 4.45 -4.59
C ASP A 31 2.33 4.89 -5.50
N LEU A 32 2.58 5.14 -6.80
CA LEU A 32 1.55 5.59 -7.76
C LEU A 32 0.33 4.67 -7.83
N PRO A 33 0.47 3.33 -7.92
CA PRO A 33 -0.70 2.45 -8.02
C PRO A 33 -1.60 2.53 -6.80
N MET A 34 -1.02 2.75 -5.61
CA MET A 34 -1.79 2.91 -4.38
C MET A 34 -2.46 4.28 -4.33
N ALA A 35 -1.76 5.32 -4.76
CA ALA A 35 -2.28 6.69 -4.82
C ALA A 35 -3.34 6.89 -5.91
N SER A 36 -3.42 6.03 -6.92
CA SER A 36 -4.47 6.06 -7.94
C SER A 36 -5.81 5.47 -7.48
N LEU A 37 -5.84 4.71 -6.38
CA LEU A 37 -7.07 4.04 -5.93
C LEU A 37 -8.23 5.02 -5.66
N PRO A 38 -8.04 6.17 -4.99
CA PRO A 38 -9.13 7.13 -4.81
C PRO A 38 -9.66 7.66 -6.14
N LEU A 39 -8.79 7.93 -7.12
CA LEU A 39 -9.24 8.38 -8.45
C LEU A 39 -10.05 7.28 -9.14
N LEU A 40 -9.63 6.02 -9.03
CA LEU A 40 -10.37 4.87 -9.55
C LEU A 40 -11.74 4.72 -8.89
N LEU A 41 -11.84 4.86 -7.57
CA LEU A 41 -13.09 4.81 -6.82
C LEU A 41 -14.02 5.99 -7.17
N GLY A 42 -13.45 7.17 -7.44
CA GLY A 42 -14.19 8.34 -7.90
C GLY A 42 -14.77 8.11 -9.31
N ALA A 43 -13.94 7.67 -10.25
CA ALA A 43 -14.37 7.29 -11.59
C ALA A 43 -15.44 6.18 -11.57
N HIS A 44 -15.32 5.22 -10.65
CA HIS A 44 -16.31 4.15 -10.49
C HIS A 44 -17.71 4.68 -10.14
N GLN A 45 -17.80 5.66 -9.24
CA GLN A 45 -19.05 6.33 -8.88
C GLN A 45 -19.59 7.20 -10.03
N LEU A 46 -18.71 7.93 -10.73
CA LEU A 46 -19.12 8.70 -11.91
C LEU A 46 -19.65 7.81 -13.05
N ILE A 47 -19.13 6.59 -13.20
CA ILE A 47 -19.67 5.61 -14.14
C ILE A 47 -21.02 5.09 -13.66
N GLU A 48 -21.17 4.87 -12.35
CA GLU A 48 -22.44 4.42 -11.75
C GLU A 48 -23.58 5.42 -11.99
N SER A 49 -23.30 6.73 -11.98
CA SER A 49 -24.30 7.74 -12.36
C SER A 49 -24.78 7.59 -13.81
N VAL A 50 -23.91 7.18 -14.73
CA VAL A 50 -24.31 6.88 -16.11
C VAL A 50 -25.14 5.58 -16.18
N VAL A 51 -24.88 4.62 -15.30
CA VAL A 51 -25.71 3.41 -15.19
C VAL A 51 -27.13 3.75 -14.74
N TRP A 52 -27.29 4.62 -13.74
CA TRP A 52 -28.60 5.13 -13.31
C TRP A 52 -29.41 5.69 -14.47
N ARG A 53 -28.82 6.64 -15.19
CA ARG A 53 -29.43 7.26 -16.39
C ARG A 53 -29.77 6.22 -17.47
N GLY A 54 -28.99 5.14 -17.55
CA GLY A 54 -29.25 4.02 -18.45
C GLY A 54 -30.46 3.19 -18.06
N GLU A 55 -30.68 2.97 -16.77
CA GLU A 55 -31.88 2.29 -16.25
C GLU A 55 -33.13 3.15 -16.34
N GLU A 56 -32.98 4.48 -16.30
CA GLU A 56 -34.07 5.45 -16.46
C GLU A 56 -34.40 5.75 -17.93
N GLY A 57 -33.63 5.20 -18.87
CA GLY A 57 -33.84 5.38 -20.31
C GLY A 57 -33.36 6.72 -20.86
N GLU A 58 -32.57 7.48 -20.11
CA GLU A 58 -32.06 8.80 -20.51
C GLU A 58 -30.83 8.75 -21.41
N VAL A 59 -30.17 7.59 -21.51
CA VAL A 59 -29.03 7.37 -22.41
C VAL A 59 -29.28 6.17 -23.32
N ALA A 60 -28.65 6.18 -24.49
CA ALA A 60 -28.76 5.08 -25.44
C ALA A 60 -28.37 3.73 -24.80
N ALA A 61 -29.08 2.66 -25.17
CA ALA A 61 -28.86 1.32 -24.61
C ALA A 61 -27.39 0.85 -24.73
N GLY A 62 -26.71 1.20 -25.82
CA GLY A 62 -25.28 0.92 -26.00
C GLY A 62 -24.39 1.62 -24.97
N THR A 63 -24.66 2.91 -24.70
CA THR A 63 -23.95 3.69 -23.67
C THR A 63 -24.17 3.10 -22.28
N ALA A 64 -25.42 2.76 -21.95
CA ALA A 64 -25.74 2.11 -20.69
C ALA A 64 -25.00 0.77 -20.53
N GLN A 65 -24.91 -0.04 -21.60
CA GLN A 65 -24.20 -1.32 -21.56
C GLN A 65 -22.69 -1.15 -21.36
N VAL A 66 -22.09 -0.16 -22.02
CA VAL A 66 -20.68 0.18 -21.81
C VAL A 66 -20.45 0.63 -20.37
N ALA A 67 -21.33 1.47 -19.81
CA ALA A 67 -21.23 1.93 -18.42
C ALA A 67 -21.32 0.76 -17.42
N ARG A 68 -22.32 -0.13 -17.57
CA ARG A 68 -22.45 -1.35 -16.72
C ARG A 68 -21.19 -2.21 -16.79
N THR A 69 -20.67 -2.43 -17.99
CA THR A 69 -19.47 -3.25 -18.20
C THR A 69 -18.23 -2.59 -17.60
N ALA A 70 -18.03 -1.28 -17.80
CA ALA A 70 -16.92 -0.53 -17.22
C ALA A 70 -16.99 -0.53 -15.68
N TRP A 71 -18.18 -0.34 -15.13
CA TRP A 71 -18.44 -0.47 -13.70
C TRP A 71 -18.01 -1.85 -13.19
N ALA A 72 -18.45 -2.93 -13.85
CA ALA A 72 -18.13 -4.29 -13.47
C ALA A 72 -16.63 -4.60 -13.56
N VAL A 73 -15.94 -4.12 -14.62
CA VAL A 73 -14.49 -4.29 -14.77
C VAL A 73 -13.72 -3.65 -13.62
N ILE A 74 -14.14 -2.45 -13.18
CA ILE A 74 -13.50 -1.78 -12.05
C ILE A 74 -13.75 -2.55 -10.76
N ALA A 75 -15.00 -2.90 -10.47
CA ALA A 75 -15.40 -3.53 -9.22
C ALA A 75 -14.82 -4.95 -9.05
N LEU A 76 -14.86 -5.75 -10.13
CA LEU A 76 -14.62 -7.18 -10.08
C LEU A 76 -13.17 -7.55 -10.37
N PRO A 77 -12.64 -7.52 -11.62
CA PRO A 77 -11.27 -7.96 -11.86
C PRO A 77 -10.20 -6.95 -11.48
N LEU A 78 -10.45 -5.65 -11.65
CA LEU A 78 -9.39 -4.64 -11.51
C LEU A 78 -8.90 -4.50 -10.06
N LEU A 79 -9.80 -4.34 -9.10
CA LEU A 79 -9.44 -4.17 -7.69
C LEU A 79 -8.64 -5.34 -7.07
N PRO A 80 -9.01 -6.63 -7.23
CA PRO A 80 -8.25 -7.74 -6.65
C PRO A 80 -6.91 -7.96 -7.34
N ALA A 81 -6.71 -7.46 -8.56
CA ALA A 81 -5.38 -7.40 -9.17
C ALA A 81 -4.57 -6.20 -8.66
N LEU A 82 -5.16 -5.00 -8.71
CA LEU A 82 -4.50 -3.73 -8.48
C LEU A 82 -4.09 -3.54 -7.02
N VAL A 83 -4.98 -3.78 -6.07
CA VAL A 83 -4.72 -3.51 -4.63
C VAL A 83 -3.54 -4.30 -4.10
N PRO A 84 -3.48 -5.65 -4.19
CA PRO A 84 -2.33 -6.38 -3.67
C PRO A 84 -1.03 -6.05 -4.42
N LEU A 85 -1.10 -5.77 -5.73
CA LEU A 85 0.06 -5.34 -6.51
C LEU A 85 0.57 -3.97 -6.04
N ALA A 86 -0.33 -3.01 -5.83
CA ALA A 86 0.00 -1.68 -5.32
C ALA A 86 0.66 -1.75 -3.94
N VAL A 87 0.14 -2.62 -3.06
CA VAL A 87 0.73 -2.85 -1.74
C VAL A 87 2.11 -3.50 -1.85
N LEU A 88 2.29 -4.51 -2.72
CA LEU A 88 3.59 -5.14 -2.95
C LEU A 88 4.65 -4.13 -3.42
N LEU A 89 4.27 -3.22 -4.33
CA LEU A 89 5.15 -2.19 -4.88
C LEU A 89 5.55 -1.15 -3.82
N ALA A 90 4.58 -0.73 -3.00
CA ALA A 90 4.80 0.22 -1.90
C ALA A 90 5.56 -0.39 -0.71
N ALA A 91 5.50 -1.71 -0.53
CA ALA A 91 6.07 -2.41 0.63
C ALA A 91 7.61 -2.47 0.63
N SER A 92 8.16 -2.52 1.85
CA SER A 92 9.58 -2.74 2.12
C SER A 92 10.03 -4.15 1.69
N ALA A 93 11.32 -4.31 1.40
CA ALA A 93 11.89 -5.59 0.94
C ALA A 93 11.58 -6.77 1.89
N ALA A 94 11.52 -6.52 3.20
CA ALA A 94 11.21 -7.54 4.20
C ALA A 94 9.75 -8.06 4.11
N ALA A 95 8.80 -7.21 3.72
CA ALA A 95 7.37 -7.58 3.63
C ALA A 95 7.02 -8.26 2.29
N ARG A 96 7.78 -8.01 1.22
CA ARG A 96 7.45 -8.47 -0.15
C ARG A 96 7.20 -9.97 -0.26
N ARG A 97 8.01 -10.81 0.39
CA ARG A 97 7.87 -12.28 0.32
C ARG A 97 6.52 -12.77 0.83
N ARG A 98 5.95 -12.09 1.83
CA ARG A 98 4.64 -12.43 2.41
C ARG A 98 3.47 -11.95 1.55
N LEU A 99 3.71 -10.96 0.68
CA LEU A 99 2.69 -10.35 -0.18
C LEU A 99 2.56 -11.06 -1.54
N VAL A 100 3.62 -11.70 -2.03
CA VAL A 100 3.60 -12.48 -3.29
C VAL A 100 2.43 -13.47 -3.37
N PRO A 101 2.16 -14.36 -2.39
CA PRO A 101 1.03 -15.28 -2.49
C PRO A 101 -0.32 -14.57 -2.59
N LEU A 102 -0.46 -13.39 -1.97
CA LEU A 102 -1.69 -12.58 -2.04
C LEU A 102 -1.86 -11.94 -3.41
N VAL A 103 -0.77 -11.48 -4.03
CA VAL A 103 -0.79 -10.99 -5.42
C VAL A 103 -1.17 -12.11 -6.38
N VAL A 104 -0.60 -13.30 -6.22
CA VAL A 104 -0.96 -14.47 -7.05
C VAL A 104 -2.44 -14.82 -6.88
N THR A 105 -2.94 -14.85 -5.64
CA THR A 105 -4.36 -15.09 -5.34
C THR A 105 -5.25 -14.02 -5.99
N GLY A 106 -4.86 -12.76 -5.88
CA GLY A 106 -5.56 -11.62 -6.47
C GLY A 106 -5.62 -11.67 -8.00
N LEU A 107 -4.49 -11.95 -8.65
CA LEU A 107 -4.41 -12.10 -10.10
C LEU A 107 -5.18 -13.32 -10.61
N ALA A 108 -5.14 -14.45 -9.91
CA ALA A 108 -5.93 -15.63 -10.25
C ALA A 108 -7.44 -15.33 -10.13
N THR A 109 -7.86 -14.69 -9.04
CA THR A 109 -9.24 -14.26 -8.84
C THR A 109 -9.67 -13.26 -9.92
N ALA A 110 -8.82 -12.28 -10.23
CA ALA A 110 -9.06 -11.29 -11.27
C ALA A 110 -9.19 -11.94 -12.66
N GLY A 111 -8.36 -12.94 -12.98
CA GLY A 111 -8.44 -13.68 -14.25
C GLY A 111 -9.78 -14.38 -14.42
N VAL A 112 -10.24 -15.08 -13.37
CA VAL A 112 -11.55 -15.73 -13.39
C VAL A 112 -12.70 -14.72 -13.50
N LEU A 113 -12.64 -13.62 -12.75
CA LEU A 113 -13.65 -12.56 -12.83
C LEU A 113 -13.65 -11.87 -14.21
N THR A 114 -12.48 -11.67 -14.81
CA THR A 114 -12.33 -11.10 -16.16
C THR A 114 -13.00 -12.00 -17.18
N TYR A 115 -12.77 -13.31 -17.11
CA TYR A 115 -13.44 -14.27 -17.97
C TYR A 115 -14.97 -14.15 -17.89
N TYR A 116 -15.54 -14.06 -16.68
CA TYR A 116 -16.98 -13.92 -16.52
C TYR A 116 -17.52 -12.58 -17.01
N VAL A 117 -16.83 -11.47 -16.73
CA VAL A 117 -17.22 -10.14 -17.25
C VAL A 117 -17.14 -10.09 -18.77
N ALA A 118 -16.20 -10.81 -19.39
CA ALA A 118 -16.02 -10.85 -20.84
C ALA A 118 -17.01 -11.78 -21.56
N THR A 119 -17.52 -12.82 -20.88
CA THR A 119 -18.35 -13.87 -21.50
C THR A 119 -19.82 -13.80 -21.12
N ARG A 120 -20.17 -13.05 -20.07
CA ARG A 120 -21.55 -12.96 -19.57
C ARG A 120 -22.06 -11.52 -19.65
N PRO A 121 -23.36 -11.33 -19.93
CA PRO A 121 -23.95 -10.00 -19.91
C PRO A 121 -23.90 -9.44 -18.49
N VAL A 122 -23.43 -8.20 -18.37
CA VAL A 122 -23.55 -7.42 -17.14
C VAL A 122 -24.91 -6.74 -17.16
N THR A 123 -25.81 -7.14 -16.26
CA THR A 123 -27.10 -6.49 -16.05
C THR A 123 -27.06 -5.61 -14.82
N ALA A 124 -27.84 -4.53 -14.84
CA ALA A 124 -28.14 -3.72 -13.68
C ALA A 124 -29.67 -3.60 -13.58
N HIS A 125 -30.18 -3.50 -12.36
CA HIS A 125 -31.61 -3.32 -12.08
C HIS A 125 -31.76 -2.38 -10.89
N VAL A 126 -32.69 -1.42 -10.99
CA VAL A 126 -33.05 -0.56 -9.87
C VAL A 126 -33.81 -1.38 -8.83
N ARG A 127 -33.27 -1.47 -7.61
CA ARG A 127 -33.88 -2.12 -6.44
C ARG A 127 -34.16 -1.05 -5.39
N GLY A 128 -35.38 -0.51 -5.42
CA GLY A 128 -35.77 0.64 -4.60
C GLY A 128 -34.94 1.85 -5.01
N HIS A 129 -33.93 2.17 -4.22
CA HIS A 129 -33.04 3.29 -4.50
C HIS A 129 -31.57 2.87 -4.62
N THR A 130 -31.34 1.66 -5.09
CA THR A 130 -30.00 1.10 -5.22
C THR A 130 -29.91 0.37 -6.55
N LEU A 131 -28.71 0.26 -7.12
CA LEU A 131 -28.49 -0.57 -8.31
C LEU A 131 -28.06 -1.98 -7.88
N GLY A 132 -28.81 -2.98 -8.30
CA GLY A 132 -28.43 -4.38 -8.19
C GLY A 132 -27.74 -4.82 -9.48
N TYR A 133 -26.53 -5.36 -9.37
CA TYR A 133 -25.76 -5.85 -10.53
C TYR A 133 -25.77 -7.37 -10.62
N GLY A 134 -26.01 -7.89 -11.83
CA GLY A 134 -26.06 -9.31 -12.15
C GLY A 134 -25.03 -9.70 -13.19
N ILE A 135 -24.12 -10.62 -12.83
CA ILE A 135 -23.07 -11.16 -13.74
C ILE A 135 -23.12 -12.70 -13.77
N GLY A 136 -24.04 -13.30 -13.01
CA GLY A 136 -24.25 -14.75 -12.98
C GLY A 136 -22.99 -15.52 -12.59
N LEU A 137 -22.22 -15.05 -11.60
CA LEU A 137 -20.97 -15.69 -11.19
C LEU A 137 -21.25 -17.07 -10.56
N PRO A 138 -20.74 -18.18 -11.12
CA PRO A 138 -20.73 -19.45 -10.40
C PRO A 138 -19.71 -19.38 -9.26
N HIS A 139 -19.94 -20.14 -8.19
CA HIS A 139 -19.02 -20.22 -7.05
C HIS A 139 -18.67 -18.85 -6.42
N VAL A 140 -19.69 -18.03 -6.13
CA VAL A 140 -19.53 -16.69 -5.54
C VAL A 140 -18.70 -16.71 -4.26
N CYS A 141 -18.94 -17.66 -3.36
CA CYS A 141 -18.25 -17.74 -2.07
C CYS A 141 -16.72 -17.85 -2.19
N PRO A 142 -16.15 -18.85 -2.90
CA PRO A 142 -14.69 -18.94 -3.03
C PRO A 142 -14.09 -17.77 -3.83
N LEU A 143 -14.80 -17.23 -4.84
CA LEU A 143 -14.33 -16.05 -5.57
C LEU A 143 -14.23 -14.81 -4.67
N MET A 144 -15.25 -14.55 -3.87
CA MET A 144 -15.24 -13.42 -2.93
C MET A 144 -14.26 -13.65 -1.78
N ALA A 145 -14.08 -14.89 -1.32
CA ALA A 145 -13.04 -15.22 -0.37
C ALA A 145 -11.64 -14.92 -0.94
N GLY A 146 -11.35 -15.37 -2.16
CA GLY A 146 -10.08 -15.07 -2.85
C GLY A 146 -9.85 -13.56 -3.04
N TYR A 147 -10.90 -12.84 -3.44
CA TYR A 147 -10.89 -11.38 -3.55
C TYR A 147 -10.52 -10.71 -2.23
N LEU A 148 -11.26 -11.02 -1.16
CA LEU A 148 -11.09 -10.38 0.14
C LEU A 148 -9.73 -10.75 0.76
N VAL A 149 -9.34 -12.03 0.68
CA VAL A 149 -8.03 -12.48 1.16
C VAL A 149 -6.90 -11.75 0.44
N ALA A 150 -6.96 -11.63 -0.89
CA ALA A 150 -5.94 -10.92 -1.65
C ALA A 150 -5.87 -9.43 -1.29
N THR A 151 -7.01 -8.75 -1.27
CA THR A 151 -7.09 -7.29 -1.06
C THR A 151 -6.84 -6.91 0.40
N VAL A 152 -7.68 -7.38 1.32
CA VAL A 152 -7.61 -7.08 2.76
C VAL A 152 -6.34 -7.67 3.36
N GLY A 153 -6.00 -8.92 3.00
CA GLY A 153 -4.78 -9.57 3.48
C GLY A 153 -3.53 -8.79 3.10
N ALA A 154 -3.46 -8.22 1.89
CA ALA A 154 -2.30 -7.46 1.46
C ALA A 154 -2.14 -6.19 2.29
N LEU A 155 -3.23 -5.45 2.50
CA LEU A 155 -3.25 -4.25 3.32
C LEU A 155 -2.82 -4.54 4.77
N LEU A 156 -3.34 -5.62 5.36
CA LEU A 156 -3.02 -6.02 6.73
C LEU A 156 -1.56 -6.50 6.90
N LEU A 157 -1.00 -7.17 5.89
CA LEU A 157 0.38 -7.68 5.90
C LEU A 157 1.42 -6.72 5.31
N SER A 158 1.01 -5.51 4.91
CA SER A 158 1.86 -4.49 4.29
C SER A 158 3.04 -4.02 5.16
N GLY A 159 2.92 -4.15 6.48
CA GLY A 159 3.89 -3.64 7.47
C GLY A 159 3.73 -2.15 7.80
N ASP A 160 3.03 -1.39 6.97
CA ASP A 160 2.75 0.04 7.18
C ASP A 160 1.54 0.22 8.12
N ARG A 161 1.58 1.19 9.05
CA ARG A 161 0.50 1.39 10.02
C ARG A 161 -0.77 1.95 9.38
N VAL A 162 -0.62 2.85 8.40
CA VAL A 162 -1.75 3.50 7.73
C VAL A 162 -2.40 2.55 6.73
N LEU A 163 -1.61 1.76 5.98
CA LEU A 163 -2.16 0.71 5.11
C LEU A 163 -2.84 -0.41 5.90
N ARG A 164 -2.34 -0.75 7.10
CA ARG A 164 -3.05 -1.67 8.01
C ARG A 164 -4.38 -1.10 8.50
N LEU A 165 -4.42 0.18 8.88
CA LEU A 165 -5.68 0.85 9.21
C LEU A 165 -6.64 0.78 8.03
N LEU A 166 -6.17 1.04 6.81
CA LEU A 166 -6.98 0.89 5.61
C LEU A 166 -7.51 -0.55 5.43
N GLY A 167 -6.68 -1.56 5.68
CA GLY A 167 -7.10 -2.97 5.69
C GLY A 167 -8.20 -3.25 6.70
N VAL A 168 -8.07 -2.74 7.93
CA VAL A 168 -9.10 -2.88 8.98
C VAL A 168 -10.40 -2.19 8.58
N LEU A 169 -10.31 -0.95 8.07
CA LEU A 169 -11.48 -0.22 7.59
C LEU A 169 -12.16 -0.97 6.43
N THR A 170 -11.39 -1.53 5.50
CA THR A 170 -11.92 -2.31 4.37
C THR A 170 -12.56 -3.61 4.83
N ALA A 171 -11.96 -4.33 5.78
CA ALA A 171 -12.55 -5.53 6.37
C ALA A 171 -13.86 -5.20 7.10
N ALA A 172 -13.89 -4.13 7.89
CA ALA A 172 -15.08 -3.67 8.59
C ALA A 172 -16.18 -3.23 7.61
N GLY A 173 -15.80 -2.51 6.55
CA GLY A 173 -16.72 -2.12 5.46
C GLY A 173 -17.30 -3.34 4.76
N ALA A 174 -16.49 -4.33 4.41
CA ALA A 174 -16.94 -5.57 3.78
C ALA A 174 -17.88 -6.38 4.71
N ALA A 175 -17.53 -6.52 5.99
CA ALA A 175 -18.36 -7.18 6.99
C ALA A 175 -19.69 -6.44 7.21
N GLY A 176 -19.63 -5.10 7.29
CA GLY A 176 -20.82 -4.24 7.38
C GLY A 176 -21.72 -4.41 6.16
N CYS A 177 -21.18 -4.38 4.95
CA CYS A 177 -21.94 -4.63 3.72
C CYS A 177 -22.57 -6.03 3.72
N ALA A 178 -21.86 -7.06 4.18
CA ALA A 178 -22.39 -8.42 4.27
C ALA A 178 -23.52 -8.54 5.30
N ALA A 179 -23.38 -7.90 6.46
CA ALA A 179 -24.39 -7.93 7.53
C ALA A 179 -25.63 -7.10 7.19
N LEU A 180 -25.42 -5.96 6.53
CA LEU A 180 -26.48 -5.00 6.16
C LEU A 180 -27.10 -5.30 4.79
N TRP A 181 -26.72 -6.39 4.13
CA TRP A 181 -27.23 -6.78 2.81
C TRP A 181 -28.75 -6.99 2.79
N ARG A 182 -29.39 -7.16 3.97
CA ARG A 182 -30.86 -7.26 4.13
C ARG A 182 -31.57 -5.95 4.46
N LEU A 183 -30.84 -4.87 4.78
CA LEU A 183 -31.41 -3.64 5.33
C LEU A 183 -31.42 -2.45 4.34
N GLU A 184 -31.10 -2.67 3.06
CA GLU A 184 -31.19 -1.65 2.00
C GLU A 184 -30.40 -0.33 2.32
N PHE A 185 -29.47 -0.35 3.27
CA PHE A 185 -28.70 0.83 3.69
C PHE A 185 -27.44 1.00 2.82
N ILE A 186 -27.64 1.55 1.63
CA ILE A 186 -26.65 1.64 0.55
C ILE A 186 -26.27 3.12 0.27
N SER A 187 -25.92 3.85 1.34
CA SER A 187 -25.05 5.05 1.28
C SER A 187 -23.63 4.74 1.81
N THR A 188 -23.46 3.54 2.36
CA THR A 188 -22.24 3.08 3.04
C THR A 188 -21.03 3.04 2.11
N TRP A 189 -21.21 2.70 0.83
CA TRP A 189 -20.10 2.56 -0.12
C TRP A 189 -19.45 3.91 -0.46
N CYS A 190 -20.24 4.95 -0.67
CA CYS A 190 -19.75 6.27 -1.07
C CYS A 190 -19.08 6.99 0.10
N ALA A 191 -19.69 6.88 1.29
CA ALA A 191 -19.06 7.31 2.53
C ALA A 191 -17.75 6.54 2.80
N PHE A 192 -17.76 5.22 2.60
CA PHE A 192 -16.57 4.39 2.74
C PHE A 192 -15.46 4.78 1.75
N ALA A 193 -15.80 5.00 0.49
CA ALA A 193 -14.86 5.47 -0.54
C ALA A 193 -14.24 6.81 -0.16
N ALA A 194 -15.03 7.75 0.37
CA ALA A 194 -14.53 9.03 0.88
C ALA A 194 -13.57 8.84 2.06
N VAL A 195 -13.93 8.02 3.06
CA VAL A 195 -13.08 7.73 4.22
C VAL A 195 -11.75 7.08 3.78
N VAL A 196 -11.80 6.05 2.93
CA VAL A 196 -10.63 5.40 2.35
C VAL A 196 -9.74 6.40 1.61
N SER A 197 -10.34 7.28 0.81
CA SER A 197 -9.63 8.30 0.03
C SER A 197 -8.91 9.30 0.92
N VAL A 198 -9.52 9.75 2.02
CA VAL A 198 -8.89 10.64 2.99
C VAL A 198 -7.74 9.94 3.72
N VAL A 199 -7.90 8.67 4.10
CA VAL A 199 -6.84 7.87 4.72
C VAL A 199 -5.65 7.70 3.76
N LEU A 200 -5.92 7.47 2.48
CA LEU A 200 -4.87 7.38 1.46
C LEU A 200 -4.17 8.72 1.21
N LEU A 201 -4.91 9.82 1.17
CA LEU A 201 -4.31 11.15 1.09
C LEU A 201 -3.39 11.42 2.28
N ARG A 202 -3.78 11.00 3.49
CA ARG A 202 -2.91 11.07 4.67
C ARG A 202 -1.66 10.21 4.49
N TRP A 203 -1.79 8.97 4.03
CA TRP A 203 -0.66 8.08 3.78
C TRP A 203 0.36 8.71 2.81
N VAL A 204 -0.11 9.22 1.67
CA VAL A 204 0.73 9.91 0.67
C VAL A 204 1.45 11.11 1.30
N ARG A 205 0.73 11.94 2.07
CA ARG A 205 1.29 13.15 2.71
C ARG A 205 2.30 12.84 3.82
N THR A 206 2.08 11.78 4.60
CA THR A 206 2.98 11.39 5.69
C THR A 206 4.31 10.82 5.20
N GLY A 207 4.39 10.43 3.92
CA GLY A 207 5.57 9.81 3.32
C GLY A 207 5.87 8.45 3.95
N ALA A 208 5.61 7.34 3.25
CA ALA A 208 5.88 6.04 3.83
C ALA A 208 7.37 5.94 4.26
N PRO A 209 7.65 5.41 5.46
CA PRO A 209 8.92 5.56 6.14
C PRO A 209 10.09 5.25 5.21
N ALA A 210 11.09 6.15 5.21
CA ALA A 210 12.31 5.97 4.45
C ALA A 210 12.91 4.60 4.79
N GLY A 211 12.91 3.70 3.80
CA GLY A 211 13.72 2.49 3.88
C GLY A 211 15.21 2.87 3.83
N PRO A 212 16.10 2.00 4.33
CA PRO A 212 17.54 2.28 4.48
C PRO A 212 18.32 2.54 3.18
N ASP A 213 17.66 2.55 2.02
CA ASP A 213 18.30 2.72 0.70
C ASP A 213 18.45 4.20 0.29
N GLU A 214 18.19 5.17 1.18
CA GLU A 214 18.58 6.56 0.93
C GLU A 214 20.03 6.75 1.37
N PRO A 215 21.00 6.87 0.45
CA PRO A 215 22.36 7.25 0.83
C PRO A 215 22.27 8.59 1.55
N ALA A 216 22.71 8.59 2.80
CA ALA A 216 22.72 9.75 3.67
C ALA A 216 23.24 10.96 2.91
N ARG A 217 22.38 11.96 2.71
CA ARG A 217 22.77 13.24 2.13
C ARG A 217 23.90 13.80 3.00
N PRO A 218 25.12 14.00 2.46
CA PRO A 218 26.20 14.53 3.27
C PRO A 218 25.77 15.90 3.81
N PRO A 219 26.04 16.22 5.09
CA PRO A 219 25.75 17.53 5.65
C PRO A 219 26.40 18.58 4.76
N GLY A 220 25.57 19.39 4.09
CA GLY A 220 26.03 20.45 3.22
C GLY A 220 27.01 21.34 3.97
N LEU A 221 28.20 21.52 3.38
CA LEU A 221 29.14 22.55 3.78
C LEU A 221 28.36 23.85 3.98
N ARG A 222 28.30 24.31 5.23
CA ARG A 222 27.88 25.67 5.54
C ARG A 222 28.68 26.59 4.63
N ARG A 223 28.01 27.27 3.69
CA ARG A 223 28.54 28.44 3.00
C ARG A 223 29.03 29.38 4.12
N ARG A 224 30.35 29.44 4.32
CA ARG A 224 30.97 30.51 5.09
C ARG A 224 30.54 31.80 4.40
N ALA A 225 29.72 32.58 5.10
CA ALA A 225 29.48 33.96 4.73
C ALA A 225 30.85 34.64 4.64
N LEU A 226 31.18 35.13 3.45
CA LEU A 226 32.26 36.08 3.25
C LEU A 226 31.86 37.36 3.99
N THR A 227 32.36 37.51 5.22
CA THR A 227 32.46 38.83 5.86
C THR A 227 33.50 39.64 5.11
N PRO A 228 33.21 40.88 4.66
CA PRO A 228 34.24 41.80 4.20
C PRO A 228 35.05 42.25 5.44
N GLY A 229 36.23 41.67 5.61
CA GLY A 229 37.19 42.03 6.66
C GLY A 229 37.99 43.26 6.25
N ALA A 230 37.95 44.27 7.11
CA ALA A 230 38.66 45.53 7.03
C ALA A 230 40.15 45.40 6.69
N ALA A 231 40.62 46.34 5.87
CA ALA A 231 42.02 46.61 5.62
C ALA A 231 42.74 47.00 6.93
N GLY A 232 43.87 46.34 7.23
CA GLY A 232 44.62 46.67 8.43
C GLY A 232 45.88 45.84 8.67
N LYS A 233 46.97 46.26 8.02
CA LYS A 233 48.38 46.21 8.49
C LYS A 233 49.10 44.86 8.72
N LYS A 234 50.20 44.77 7.94
CA LYS A 234 51.58 44.38 8.31
C LYS A 234 51.96 42.89 8.47
N ARG A 235 52.70 42.42 7.45
CA ARG A 235 53.85 41.49 7.54
C ARG A 235 54.99 42.10 8.40
N PRO A 236 55.99 41.35 8.93
CA PRO A 236 56.78 40.33 8.21
C PRO A 236 57.38 39.14 9.04
N GLY A 237 58.12 38.25 8.36
CA GLY A 237 59.13 37.33 8.93
C GLY A 237 58.76 35.84 8.82
N ARG A 238 59.21 35.05 7.82
CA ARG A 238 60.55 34.46 7.55
C ARG A 238 60.83 33.22 8.43
N GLY A 239 61.10 32.06 7.79
CA GLY A 239 61.61 30.86 8.47
C GLY A 239 61.40 29.55 7.71
N GLU A 240 62.32 29.23 6.80
CA GLU A 240 62.53 27.93 6.16
C GLU A 240 63.06 26.86 7.13
N GLY A 241 62.87 25.57 6.79
CA GLY A 241 63.54 24.40 7.38
C GLY A 241 62.59 23.19 7.38
N SER A 242 62.52 22.35 6.35
CA SER A 242 63.49 21.33 5.89
C SER A 242 63.78 20.20 6.89
N ARG A 243 63.70 18.96 6.36
CA ARG A 243 64.04 17.60 6.87
C ARG A 243 62.84 16.81 7.40
N ALA A 244 62.32 15.82 6.66
CA ALA A 244 62.90 14.55 6.20
C ALA A 244 63.12 13.53 7.34
N GLY A 245 62.42 12.40 7.24
CA GLY A 245 62.96 11.10 7.64
C GLY A 245 62.23 10.33 8.73
N LYS A 246 61.77 9.14 8.34
CA LYS A 246 61.64 7.88 9.11
C LYS A 246 60.30 7.58 9.79
N ARG A 247 59.56 6.66 9.13
CA ARG A 247 58.58 5.71 9.70
C ARG A 247 59.33 4.53 10.40
N PRO A 248 58.67 3.57 11.07
CA PRO A 248 58.41 3.60 12.50
C PRO A 248 59.07 2.40 13.24
N GLY A 249 59.41 2.57 14.52
CA GLY A 249 59.68 1.46 15.43
C GLY A 249 58.41 1.00 16.14
N PRO A 250 58.24 -0.30 16.47
CA PRO A 250 57.09 -0.78 17.21
C PRO A 250 57.29 -0.59 18.72
N PRO A 251 56.23 -0.35 19.50
CA PRO A 251 56.28 -0.63 20.93
C PRO A 251 55.53 -1.93 21.24
N THR A 252 56.26 -2.85 21.86
CA THR A 252 55.74 -3.94 22.68
C THR A 252 55.29 -3.41 24.05
N ALA A 253 54.28 -4.09 24.59
CA ALA A 253 53.94 -4.25 26.01
C ALA A 253 53.29 -3.08 26.80
N GLY A 254 52.03 -3.31 27.17
CA GLY A 254 51.70 -3.50 28.58
C GLY A 254 51.08 -2.31 29.34
N ARG A 255 49.81 -2.49 29.74
CA ARG A 255 49.16 -2.17 31.04
C ARG A 255 47.66 -2.50 30.88
N ALA A 256 47.11 -3.57 31.47
CA ALA A 256 46.62 -3.71 32.86
C ALA A 256 45.56 -2.64 33.20
N CYS A 257 44.39 -2.82 33.83
CA CYS A 257 43.60 -3.87 34.53
C CYS A 257 42.22 -3.16 34.83
N PRO A 258 41.27 -3.59 35.71
CA PRO A 258 40.86 -4.90 36.25
C PRO A 258 39.30 -5.12 36.30
N TRP A 259 38.86 -6.38 36.54
CA TRP A 259 37.65 -6.81 37.32
C TRP A 259 36.23 -6.36 36.85
N CYS A 260 35.16 -7.17 36.75
CA CYS A 260 34.74 -8.42 37.42
C CYS A 260 33.65 -9.09 36.53
N ARG A 261 33.87 -10.26 35.93
CA ARG A 261 33.39 -11.60 36.39
C ARG A 261 31.95 -11.68 36.92
N SER A 262 31.11 -12.43 36.21
CA SER A 262 30.35 -13.63 36.64
C SER A 262 29.23 -13.89 35.60
N ARG A 263 28.91 -15.08 35.09
CA ARG A 263 29.11 -16.48 35.49
C ARG A 263 29.16 -17.38 34.25
N CYS A 264 30.07 -18.35 34.26
CA CYS A 264 29.92 -19.64 33.61
C CYS A 264 30.47 -20.68 34.60
N GLY A 265 29.73 -21.76 34.83
CA GLY A 265 30.24 -23.02 35.37
C GLY A 265 29.71 -24.12 34.45
N THR A 266 30.56 -24.66 33.55
CA THR A 266 31.29 -25.96 33.69
C THR A 266 30.38 -27.18 33.52
N ALA A 267 30.73 -28.25 32.81
CA ALA A 267 31.81 -28.62 31.90
C ALA A 267 31.46 -30.02 31.31
N CYS A 268 32.09 -30.38 30.20
CA CYS A 268 32.00 -31.66 29.47
C CYS A 268 32.19 -32.95 30.31
N ARG A 269 31.57 -34.06 29.86
CA ARG A 269 32.19 -35.38 29.50
C ARG A 269 31.07 -36.43 29.19
N GLY A 270 31.27 -37.26 28.15
CA GLY A 270 30.32 -38.29 27.62
C GLY A 270 30.10 -39.53 28.51
N PRO A 271 29.63 -40.71 28.01
CA PRO A 271 29.68 -41.23 26.63
C PRO A 271 28.37 -41.83 26.05
N CYS A 272 28.46 -42.21 24.77
CA CYS A 272 27.52 -43.01 23.97
C CYS A 272 27.35 -44.44 24.52
N ARG A 273 26.10 -44.94 24.65
CA ARG A 273 25.76 -46.38 24.64
C ARG A 273 24.44 -46.64 23.91
N SER A 274 24.49 -47.69 23.10
CA SER A 274 23.47 -48.32 22.27
C SER A 274 22.58 -49.31 23.05
N ALA A 275 21.32 -49.49 22.60
CA ALA A 275 20.46 -50.70 22.62
C ALA A 275 18.98 -50.27 22.55
N ALA A 276 18.22 -50.49 21.48
CA ALA A 276 17.60 -51.75 21.00
C ALA A 276 16.31 -52.17 21.75
N ARG A 277 15.31 -52.58 20.95
CA ARG A 277 14.01 -53.28 21.22
C ARG A 277 12.79 -52.34 21.35
N ARG A 278 11.82 -52.34 20.42
CA ARG A 278 10.82 -53.37 19.98
C ARG A 278 9.95 -53.90 21.12
N GLY A 279 8.63 -53.72 20.97
CA GLY A 279 7.58 -54.59 21.53
C GLY A 279 6.70 -53.92 22.60
N GLY A 280 5.42 -53.77 22.29
CA GLY A 280 4.35 -53.25 23.16
C GLY A 280 3.17 -52.80 22.31
#